data_AF-A0A9E1MCM2-F1
#
_entry.id   AF-A0A9E1MCM2-F1
#
_cell.length_a   1.000
_cell.length_b   1.000
_cell.length_c   1.000
_cell.angle_alpha   90.00
_cell.angle_beta   90.00
_cell.angle_gamma   90.00
#
_symmetry.space_group_name_H-M   'P 1'
#
loop_
_entity.id
_entity.type
_entity.pdbx_description
1 polymer ?
#
loop_
_entity_poly.entity_id
_entity_poly.type
_entity_poly.pdbx_seq_one_letter_code
_entity_poly.pdbx_strand_id
1 'polypeptide(L)'
;LGWAMQLHYGCKRDNDVKRFRKLGPDTGFDCIDTYTPSAQLADLLNALNVTDELPKTILYSLNPNDNAAIGTIIGCFQDAGVAGKIQQGSAWWFNDHKQGMIDQMTSLANLGLLSNFVGMLTDSRSFLSYTRHEYFRRILCNLIGGWVENGEYPADEEILGRIVQDISYNNAVRYFGFDL
;
A
#
# COMPACT_ATOMS: atom_id res chain seq x y z
N LEU A 1 -0.07 21.65 -7.14
CA LEU A 1 0.03 21.37 -5.69
C LEU A 1 1.07 20.30 -5.35
N GLY A 2 1.39 19.36 -6.24
CA GLY A 2 2.45 18.36 -6.00
C GLY A 2 2.11 17.30 -4.93
N TRP A 3 0.85 17.27 -4.49
CA TRP A 3 0.34 16.35 -3.48
C TRP A 3 0.23 14.93 -4.02
N ALA A 4 0.31 13.97 -3.11
CA ALA A 4 -0.06 12.59 -3.40
C ALA A 4 -1.57 12.41 -3.12
N MET A 5 -2.27 11.79 -4.05
CA MET A 5 -3.64 11.30 -3.87
C MET A 5 -3.59 9.90 -3.25
N GLN A 6 -4.45 9.63 -2.28
CA GLN A 6 -4.59 8.29 -1.70
C GLN A 6 -6.04 7.84 -1.82
N LEU A 7 -6.27 6.69 -2.44
CA LEU A 7 -7.60 6.12 -2.62
C LEU A 7 -7.73 4.88 -1.76
N HIS A 8 -8.56 4.97 -0.72
CA HIS A 8 -8.92 3.87 0.17
C HIS A 8 -10.34 3.41 -0.15
N TYR A 9 -10.52 2.17 -0.58
CA TYR A 9 -11.81 1.64 -1.02
C TYR A 9 -12.05 0.18 -0.59
N GLY A 10 -13.29 -0.29 -0.77
CA GLY A 10 -13.69 -1.67 -0.39
C GLY A 10 -14.21 -1.80 1.04
N CYS A 11 -14.63 -0.71 1.68
CA CYS A 11 -15.28 -0.75 3.00
C CYS A 11 -16.80 -0.79 2.89
N LYS A 12 -17.43 -1.73 3.59
CA LYS A 12 -18.85 -1.65 3.92
C LYS A 12 -19.00 -1.20 5.38
N ARG A 13 -19.56 -0.02 5.57
CA ARG A 13 -19.63 0.65 6.88
C ARG A 13 -20.99 0.52 7.55
N ASP A 14 -21.02 0.72 8.87
CA ASP A 14 -22.22 0.89 9.69
C ASP A 14 -23.22 -0.28 9.58
N ASN A 15 -22.70 -1.52 9.52
CA ASN A 15 -23.51 -2.70 9.24
C ASN A 15 -24.52 -3.03 10.36
N ASP A 16 -24.18 -2.73 11.62
CA ASP A 16 -25.08 -2.92 12.75
C ASP A 16 -25.88 -1.64 13.02
N VAL A 17 -27.04 -1.53 12.40
CA VAL A 17 -27.94 -0.37 12.52
C VAL A 17 -28.36 -0.11 13.97
N LYS A 18 -28.54 -1.16 14.79
CA LYS A 18 -28.94 -1.01 16.20
C LYS A 18 -27.82 -0.32 16.98
N ARG A 19 -26.56 -0.73 16.77
CA ARG A 19 -25.41 -0.14 17.44
C ARG A 19 -25.03 1.22 16.85
N PHE A 20 -25.12 1.40 15.54
CA PHE A 20 -24.91 2.70 14.88
C PHE A 20 -25.81 3.79 15.47
N ARG A 21 -27.11 3.53 15.65
CA ARG A 21 -28.03 4.48 16.29
C ARG A 21 -27.63 4.90 17.71
N LYS A 22 -26.88 4.06 18.43
CA LYS A 22 -26.45 4.32 19.80
C LYS A 22 -25.05 4.94 19.89
N LEU A 23 -24.14 4.49 19.04
CA LEU A 23 -22.70 4.76 19.16
C LEU A 23 -22.15 5.66 18.05
N GLY A 24 -22.86 5.77 16.92
CA GLY A 24 -22.37 6.44 15.72
C GLY A 24 -21.36 5.60 14.91
N PRO A 25 -20.71 6.22 13.90
CA PRO A 25 -19.73 5.57 13.03
C PRO A 25 -18.42 5.23 13.75
N ASP A 26 -17.54 4.48 13.08
CA ASP A 26 -16.18 4.16 13.54
C ASP A 26 -16.12 3.45 14.91
N THR A 27 -17.14 2.65 15.22
CA THR A 27 -17.28 1.93 16.50
C THR A 27 -17.14 0.42 16.39
N GLY A 28 -16.54 -0.07 15.29
CA GLY A 28 -16.17 -1.48 15.10
C GLY A 28 -17.21 -2.35 14.40
N PHE A 29 -18.15 -1.73 13.67
CA PHE A 29 -19.20 -2.44 12.92
C PHE A 29 -19.05 -2.31 11.40
N ASP A 30 -17.81 -2.11 10.95
CA ASP A 30 -17.41 -2.01 9.55
C ASP A 30 -16.74 -3.32 9.11
N CYS A 31 -16.84 -3.67 7.83
CA CYS A 31 -16.24 -4.88 7.30
C CYS A 31 -15.74 -4.68 5.85
N ILE A 32 -15.07 -5.72 5.35
CA ILE A 32 -14.65 -5.82 3.95
C ILE A 32 -15.89 -5.91 3.05
N ASP A 33 -15.95 -5.09 2.02
CA ASP A 33 -16.82 -5.26 0.86
C ASP A 33 -16.07 -6.03 -0.23
N THR A 34 -16.74 -6.96 -0.89
CA THR A 34 -16.14 -7.79 -1.95
C THR A 34 -16.31 -7.19 -3.34
N TYR A 35 -17.05 -6.08 -3.48
CA TYR A 35 -17.15 -5.38 -4.75
C TYR A 35 -15.82 -4.69 -5.12
N THR A 36 -15.21 -5.15 -6.21
CA THR A 36 -13.92 -4.67 -6.73
C THR A 36 -14.13 -3.83 -7.99
N PRO A 37 -14.10 -2.48 -7.92
CA PRO A 37 -14.32 -1.61 -9.07
C PRO A 37 -13.04 -1.42 -9.91
N SER A 38 -12.35 -2.50 -10.31
CA SER A 38 -11.04 -2.41 -10.97
C SER A 38 -11.09 -1.67 -12.31
N ALA A 39 -12.11 -1.95 -13.14
CA ALA A 39 -12.32 -1.26 -14.41
C ALA A 39 -12.61 0.24 -14.20
N GLN A 40 -13.50 0.56 -13.27
CA GLN A 40 -13.86 1.94 -12.94
C GLN A 40 -12.70 2.71 -12.33
N LEU A 41 -11.84 2.03 -11.55
CA LEU A 41 -10.62 2.60 -11.02
C LEU A 41 -9.64 2.95 -12.15
N ALA A 42 -9.45 2.05 -13.11
CA ALA A 42 -8.62 2.33 -14.29
C ALA A 42 -9.19 3.51 -15.11
N ASP A 43 -10.51 3.54 -15.33
CA ASP A 43 -11.17 4.64 -16.05
C ASP A 43 -11.02 5.98 -15.32
N LEU A 44 -11.13 5.98 -13.98
CA LEU A 44 -10.91 7.17 -13.16
C LEU A 44 -9.48 7.70 -13.29
N LEU A 45 -8.48 6.82 -13.16
CA LEU A 45 -7.08 7.21 -13.32
C LEU A 45 -6.81 7.72 -14.74
N ASN A 46 -7.36 7.05 -15.75
CA ASN A 46 -7.24 7.45 -17.14
C ASN A 46 -7.87 8.82 -17.41
N ALA A 47 -9.03 9.12 -16.82
CA ALA A 47 -9.71 10.42 -17.00
C ALA A 47 -8.84 11.61 -16.54
N LEU A 48 -7.99 11.42 -15.54
CA LEU A 48 -6.98 12.41 -15.12
C LEU A 48 -5.71 12.33 -15.95
N ASN A 49 -5.33 11.14 -16.41
CA ASN A 49 -4.10 10.94 -17.15
C ASN A 49 -4.16 11.53 -18.57
N VAL A 50 -5.32 11.48 -19.23
CA VAL A 50 -5.47 12.03 -20.60
C VAL A 50 -5.30 13.54 -20.70
N THR A 51 -5.40 14.26 -19.58
CA THR A 51 -5.15 15.70 -19.48
C THR A 51 -3.83 16.04 -18.78
N ASP A 52 -2.96 15.05 -18.53
CA ASP A 52 -1.72 15.18 -17.75
C ASP A 52 -1.93 15.69 -16.31
N GLU A 53 -3.10 15.42 -15.74
CA GLU A 53 -3.51 15.90 -14.40
C GLU A 53 -3.46 14.80 -13.32
N LEU A 54 -3.11 13.56 -13.69
CA LEU A 54 -2.99 12.45 -12.73
C LEU A 54 -1.81 12.69 -11.76
N PRO A 55 -2.06 12.92 -10.46
CA PRO A 55 -0.98 13.12 -9.50
C PRO A 55 -0.31 11.79 -9.13
N LYS A 56 0.77 11.90 -8.35
CA LYS A 56 1.25 10.77 -7.52
C LYS A 56 0.07 10.15 -6.80
N THR A 57 -0.14 8.84 -6.93
CA THR A 57 -1.33 8.17 -6.40
C THR A 57 -0.98 6.90 -5.65
N ILE A 58 -1.58 6.66 -4.49
CA ILE A 58 -1.47 5.40 -3.74
C ILE A 58 -2.84 4.75 -3.64
N LEU A 59 -2.92 3.48 -4.03
CA LEU A 59 -4.15 2.69 -4.05
C LEU A 59 -4.16 1.69 -2.90
N TYR A 60 -5.24 1.70 -2.11
CA TYR A 60 -5.48 0.78 -1.00
C TYR A 60 -6.85 0.13 -1.18
N SER A 61 -6.89 -1.18 -1.36
CA SER A 61 -8.13 -1.96 -1.23
C SER A 61 -8.18 -2.62 0.14
N LEU A 62 -9.37 -2.63 0.73
CA LEU A 62 -9.64 -3.42 1.92
C LEU A 62 -9.82 -4.92 1.60
N ASN A 63 -10.17 -5.26 0.36
CA ASN A 63 -10.33 -6.65 -0.09
C ASN A 63 -8.99 -7.20 -0.62
N PRO A 64 -8.35 -8.16 0.06
CA PRO A 64 -7.04 -8.67 -0.36
C PRO A 64 -7.04 -9.37 -1.72
N ASN A 65 -8.21 -9.78 -2.23
CA ASN A 65 -8.34 -10.33 -3.59
C ASN A 65 -8.00 -9.30 -4.68
N ASP A 66 -7.98 -8.01 -4.34
CA ASP A 66 -7.70 -6.93 -5.28
C ASP A 66 -6.20 -6.68 -5.45
N ASN A 67 -5.35 -7.32 -4.66
CA ASN A 67 -3.90 -7.08 -4.69
C ASN A 67 -3.31 -7.22 -6.10
N ALA A 68 -3.67 -8.30 -6.81
CA ALA A 68 -3.20 -8.53 -8.17
C ALA A 68 -3.80 -7.52 -9.17
N ALA A 69 -5.08 -7.16 -9.00
CA ALA A 69 -5.75 -6.18 -9.85
C ALA A 69 -5.13 -4.78 -9.69
N ILE A 70 -4.83 -4.35 -8.46
CA ILE A 70 -4.10 -3.10 -8.22
C ILE A 70 -2.70 -3.18 -8.85
N GLY A 71 -1.99 -4.29 -8.64
CA GLY A 71 -0.64 -4.50 -9.18
C GLY A 71 -0.57 -4.31 -10.71
N THR A 72 -1.60 -4.74 -11.46
CA THR A 72 -1.65 -4.50 -12.90
C THR A 72 -2.07 -3.08 -13.25
N ILE A 73 -3.02 -2.48 -12.52
CA ILE A 73 -3.49 -1.10 -12.74
C ILE A 73 -2.36 -0.08 -12.55
N ILE A 74 -1.53 -0.22 -11.49
CA ILE A 74 -0.46 0.74 -11.24
C ILE A 74 0.54 0.79 -12.40
N GLY A 75 0.75 -0.34 -13.10
CA GLY A 75 1.65 -0.41 -14.26
C GLY A 75 1.16 0.39 -15.46
N CYS A 76 -0.15 0.61 -15.59
CA CYS A 76 -0.74 1.32 -16.73
C CYS A 76 -0.46 2.84 -16.73
N PHE A 77 -0.13 3.43 -15.58
CA PHE A 77 -0.10 4.89 -15.40
C PHE A 77 1.20 5.40 -14.75
N GLN A 78 2.29 4.66 -14.92
CA GLN A 78 3.63 5.12 -14.52
C GLN A 78 4.11 6.23 -15.46
N ASP A 79 5.07 7.03 -14.98
CA ASP A 79 5.59 8.20 -15.70
C ASP A 79 7.11 8.32 -15.49
N ALA A 80 7.80 8.91 -16.46
CA ALA A 80 9.21 9.18 -16.35
C ALA A 80 9.47 10.30 -15.32
N GLY A 81 10.50 10.13 -14.48
CA GLY A 81 10.94 11.16 -13.53
C GLY A 81 10.38 11.03 -12.11
N VAL A 82 9.43 10.13 -11.85
CA VAL A 82 9.00 9.78 -10.48
C VAL A 82 9.10 8.28 -10.29
N ALA A 83 9.91 7.84 -9.33
CA ALA A 83 10.05 6.42 -9.00
C ALA A 83 8.73 5.89 -8.42
N GLY A 84 7.98 5.14 -9.24
CA GLY A 84 6.67 4.60 -8.89
C GLY A 84 5.64 5.71 -8.64
N LYS A 85 5.28 6.47 -9.67
CA LYS A 85 4.26 7.54 -9.61
C LYS A 85 2.94 7.03 -9.05
N ILE A 86 2.55 5.81 -9.43
CA ILE A 86 1.38 5.13 -8.87
C ILE A 86 1.86 3.95 -8.03
N GLN A 87 1.42 3.91 -6.79
CA GLN A 87 1.84 2.95 -5.78
C GLN A 87 0.66 2.06 -5.37
N GLN A 88 0.94 0.78 -5.13
CA GLN A 88 0.08 -0.04 -4.30
C GLN A 88 0.47 0.22 -2.85
N GLY A 89 -0.48 0.63 -2.03
CA GLY A 89 -0.27 0.89 -0.62
C GLY A 89 -0.01 -0.38 0.19
N SER A 90 0.51 -0.22 1.40
CA SER A 90 0.66 -1.33 2.36
C SER A 90 -0.68 -2.00 2.67
N ALA A 91 -0.64 -3.23 3.16
CA ALA A 91 -1.82 -3.98 3.57
C ALA A 91 -2.64 -3.18 4.59
N TRP A 92 -3.89 -2.86 4.24
CA TRP A 92 -4.68 -1.86 4.95
C TRP A 92 -5.67 -2.46 5.94
N TRP A 93 -5.79 -1.82 7.12
CA TRP A 93 -6.79 -2.06 8.16
C TRP A 93 -6.87 -3.52 8.59
N PHE A 94 -7.88 -4.28 8.15
CA PHE A 94 -8.00 -5.70 8.52
C PHE A 94 -6.83 -6.53 8.02
N ASN A 95 -6.16 -6.08 6.96
CA ASN A 95 -5.02 -6.76 6.36
C ASN A 95 -3.66 -6.33 6.97
N ASP A 96 -3.65 -5.33 7.86
CA ASP A 96 -2.45 -4.82 8.57
C ASP A 96 -2.02 -5.79 9.68
N HIS A 97 -1.58 -6.98 9.24
CA HIS A 97 -1.11 -8.10 10.03
C HIS A 97 -0.17 -8.97 9.18
N LYS A 98 0.58 -9.91 9.78
CA LYS A 98 1.64 -10.67 9.09
C LYS A 98 1.24 -11.24 7.73
N GLN A 99 0.14 -11.99 7.64
CA GLN A 99 -0.22 -12.67 6.38
C GLN A 99 -0.59 -11.65 5.29
N GLY A 100 -1.49 -10.71 5.61
CA GLY A 100 -1.89 -9.65 4.68
C GLY A 100 -0.72 -8.79 4.18
N MET A 101 0.26 -8.47 5.04
CA MET A 101 1.49 -7.78 4.61
C MET A 101 2.34 -8.64 3.66
N ILE A 102 2.51 -9.93 3.96
CA ILE A 102 3.25 -10.85 3.08
C ILE A 102 2.56 -10.95 1.73
N ASP A 103 1.23 -11.15 1.71
CA ASP A 103 0.45 -11.29 0.48
C ASP A 103 0.52 -10.02 -0.37
N GLN A 104 0.38 -8.84 0.25
CA GLN A 104 0.46 -7.56 -0.44
C GLN A 104 1.87 -7.31 -1.00
N MET A 105 2.92 -7.49 -0.20
CA MET A 105 4.30 -7.26 -0.65
C MET A 105 4.73 -8.27 -1.72
N THR A 106 4.29 -9.52 -1.62
CA THR A 106 4.57 -10.55 -2.63
C THR A 106 3.85 -10.22 -3.94
N SER A 107 2.58 -9.79 -3.88
CA SER A 107 1.85 -9.32 -5.07
C SER A 107 2.54 -8.12 -5.72
N LEU A 108 2.98 -7.14 -4.91
CA LEU A 108 3.70 -5.97 -5.42
C LEU A 108 5.07 -6.34 -6.01
N ALA A 109 5.80 -7.29 -5.42
CA ALA A 109 7.06 -7.78 -5.98
C ALA A 109 6.88 -8.50 -7.31
N ASN A 110 5.77 -9.24 -7.48
CA ASN A 110 5.48 -9.97 -8.71
C ASN A 110 5.01 -9.08 -9.86
N LEU A 111 4.26 -8.02 -9.57
CA LEU A 111 3.57 -7.19 -10.59
C LEU A 111 4.10 -5.76 -10.70
N GLY A 112 5.02 -5.37 -9.83
CA GLY A 112 5.59 -4.02 -9.76
C GLY A 112 7.06 -4.03 -9.34
N LEU A 113 7.49 -2.96 -8.67
CA LEU A 113 8.87 -2.79 -8.21
C LEU A 113 8.89 -2.59 -6.69
N LEU A 114 9.08 -3.68 -5.94
CA LEU A 114 9.10 -3.64 -4.48
C LEU A 114 10.15 -2.66 -3.92
N SER A 115 11.31 -2.52 -4.57
CA SER A 115 12.36 -1.59 -4.14
C SER A 115 11.93 -0.12 -4.13
N ASN A 116 10.92 0.25 -4.92
CA ASN A 116 10.34 1.59 -4.97
C ASN A 116 9.10 1.76 -4.08
N PHE A 117 8.74 0.74 -3.30
CA PHE A 117 7.58 0.78 -2.44
C PHE A 117 7.72 1.86 -1.36
N VAL A 118 6.71 2.72 -1.22
CA VAL A 118 6.69 3.81 -0.22
C VAL A 118 6.59 3.32 1.23
N GLY A 119 6.25 2.05 1.45
CA GLY A 119 6.34 1.41 2.76
C GLY A 119 5.11 1.60 3.65
N MET A 120 5.37 1.64 4.95
CA MET A 120 4.36 1.49 6.00
C MET A 120 3.78 2.83 6.48
N LEU A 121 2.52 2.81 6.87
CA LEU A 121 1.86 3.84 7.69
C LEU A 121 1.04 3.15 8.79
N THR A 122 0.77 3.84 9.91
CA THR A 122 0.05 3.21 11.03
C THR A 122 -1.47 3.16 10.85
N ASP A 123 -2.03 4.08 10.07
CA ASP A 123 -3.48 4.35 9.94
C ASP A 123 -4.22 4.31 11.28
N SER A 124 -3.61 4.91 12.31
CA SER A 124 -4.07 4.75 13.68
C SER A 124 -4.27 6.09 14.38
N ARG A 125 -5.28 6.12 15.24
CA ARG A 125 -5.52 7.19 16.22
C ARG A 125 -4.78 6.99 17.54
N SER A 126 -4.01 5.91 17.69
CA SER A 126 -3.26 5.59 18.91
C SER A 126 -1.79 6.01 18.79
N PHE A 127 -1.30 6.76 19.78
CA PHE A 127 0.13 7.09 19.88
C PHE A 127 1.04 5.87 20.09
N LEU A 128 0.48 4.75 20.54
CA LEU A 128 1.23 3.50 20.73
C LEU A 128 1.37 2.67 19.44
N SER A 129 0.82 3.16 18.32
CA SER A 129 0.77 2.42 17.06
C SER A 129 2.10 2.35 16.31
N TYR A 130 3.14 3.09 16.70
CA TYR A 130 4.43 3.09 16.00
C TYR A 130 5.13 1.72 16.01
N THR A 131 4.78 0.83 16.95
CA THR A 131 5.23 -0.58 16.92
C THR A 131 4.74 -1.34 15.68
N ARG A 132 3.70 -0.86 14.98
CA ARG A 132 3.31 -1.37 13.66
C ARG A 132 4.41 -1.21 12.62
N HIS A 133 5.22 -0.15 12.68
CA HIS A 133 6.39 0.00 11.81
C HIS A 133 7.47 -1.04 12.13
N GLU A 134 7.73 -1.31 13.41
CA GLU A 134 8.65 -2.38 13.79
C GLU A 134 8.16 -3.73 13.27
N TYR A 135 6.88 -4.02 13.45
CA TYR A 135 6.24 -5.25 12.97
C TYR A 135 6.38 -5.41 11.45
N PHE A 136 6.03 -4.37 10.68
CA PHE A 136 6.21 -4.33 9.23
C PHE A 136 7.67 -4.57 8.82
N ARG A 137 8.63 -3.87 9.44
CA ARG A 137 10.06 -4.00 9.11
C ARG A 137 10.59 -5.41 9.35
N ARG A 138 10.18 -6.05 10.46
CA ARG A 138 10.54 -7.44 10.74
C ARG A 138 9.99 -8.39 9.67
N ILE A 139 8.76 -8.18 9.22
CA ILE A 139 8.13 -8.99 8.17
C ILE A 139 8.82 -8.77 6.83
N LEU A 140 9.10 -7.51 6.45
CA LEU A 140 9.83 -7.16 5.23
C LEU A 140 11.21 -7.82 5.19
N CYS A 141 12.01 -7.66 6.25
CA CYS A 141 13.34 -8.25 6.33
C CYS A 141 13.29 -9.78 6.27
N ASN A 142 12.31 -10.41 6.94
CA ASN A 142 12.14 -11.86 6.87
C ASN A 142 11.70 -12.33 5.48
N LEU A 143 10.85 -11.58 4.77
CA LEU A 143 10.41 -11.90 3.42
C LEU A 143 11.59 -11.87 2.45
N ILE A 144 12.33 -10.76 2.43
CA ILE A 144 13.52 -10.59 1.58
C ILE A 144 14.60 -11.61 1.95
N GLY A 145 14.88 -11.79 3.24
CA GLY A 145 15.85 -12.76 3.74
C GLY A 145 15.49 -14.19 3.31
N GLY A 146 14.22 -14.56 3.34
CA GLY A 146 13.75 -15.85 2.84
C GLY A 146 14.03 -16.05 1.35
N TRP A 147 13.79 -15.04 0.51
CA TRP A 147 14.14 -15.11 -0.92
C TRP A 147 15.64 -15.28 -1.14
N VAL A 148 16.47 -14.62 -0.33
CA VAL A 148 17.93 -14.77 -0.40
C VAL A 148 18.39 -16.16 0.02
N GLU A 149 17.91 -16.67 1.15
CA GLU A 149 18.24 -18.02 1.65
C GLU A 149 17.81 -19.13 0.68
N ASN A 150 16.71 -18.93 -0.04
CA ASN A 150 16.22 -19.85 -1.07
C ASN A 150 16.96 -19.74 -2.42
N GLY A 151 17.88 -18.78 -2.58
CA GLY A 151 18.57 -18.53 -3.84
C GLY A 151 17.72 -17.84 -4.91
N GLU A 152 16.63 -17.19 -4.52
CA GLU A 152 15.70 -16.46 -5.40
C GLU A 152 16.15 -15.01 -5.63
N TYR A 153 16.97 -14.46 -4.71
CA TYR A 153 17.55 -13.12 -4.82
C TYR A 153 19.03 -13.10 -4.37
N PRO A 154 19.91 -12.27 -4.96
CA PRO A 154 21.32 -12.23 -4.58
C PRO A 154 21.56 -11.84 -3.12
N ALA A 155 22.50 -12.53 -2.48
CA ALA A 155 23.01 -12.22 -1.14
C ALA A 155 24.00 -11.04 -1.18
N ASP A 156 23.54 -9.87 -1.58
CA ASP A 156 24.31 -8.62 -1.62
C ASP A 156 23.81 -7.67 -0.51
N GLU A 157 24.51 -7.65 0.62
CA GLU A 157 24.14 -6.85 1.80
C GLU A 157 24.06 -5.34 1.52
N GLU A 158 24.83 -4.82 0.58
CA GLU A 158 24.80 -3.39 0.24
C GLU A 158 23.48 -3.05 -0.47
N ILE A 159 23.11 -3.85 -1.47
CA ILE A 159 21.85 -3.68 -2.21
C ILE A 159 20.65 -3.95 -1.30
N LEU A 160 20.69 -5.05 -0.53
CA LEU A 160 19.62 -5.44 0.38
C LEU A 160 19.40 -4.39 1.48
N GLY A 161 20.49 -3.92 2.09
CA GLY A 161 20.45 -2.85 3.09
C GLY A 161 19.83 -1.57 2.54
N ARG A 162 20.19 -1.19 1.30
CA ARG A 162 19.59 -0.03 0.62
C ARG A 162 18.08 -0.21 0.38
N ILE A 163 17.65 -1.37 -0.13
CA ILE A 163 16.22 -1.66 -0.34
C ILE A 163 15.44 -1.56 0.97
N VAL A 164 15.94 -2.17 2.05
CA VAL A 164 15.28 -2.14 3.35
C VAL A 164 15.20 -0.71 3.91
N GLN A 165 16.27 0.08 3.80
CA GLN A 165 16.28 1.49 4.23
C GLN A 165 15.34 2.36 3.40
N ASP A 166 15.32 2.16 2.09
CA ASP A 166 14.47 2.89 1.16
C ASP A 166 12.98 2.63 1.45
N ILE A 167 12.57 1.36 1.56
CA ILE A 167 11.18 1.01 1.91
C ILE A 167 10.82 1.46 3.34
N SER A 168 11.77 1.43 4.26
CA SER A 168 11.52 1.78 5.67
C SER A 168 11.39 3.27 5.93
N TYR A 169 11.87 4.13 5.01
CA TYR A 169 11.94 5.57 5.21
C TYR A 169 12.12 6.36 3.91
N ASN A 170 13.22 6.15 3.17
CA ASN A 170 13.66 7.13 2.16
C ASN A 170 12.69 7.26 0.97
N ASN A 171 12.02 6.17 0.57
CA ASN A 171 11.04 6.20 -0.51
C ASN A 171 9.87 7.13 -0.16
N ALA A 172 9.33 7.03 1.06
CA ALA A 172 8.27 7.92 1.51
C ALA A 172 8.73 9.38 1.53
N VAL A 173 9.92 9.67 2.08
CA VAL A 173 10.48 11.02 2.11
C VAL A 173 10.56 11.62 0.72
N ARG A 174 11.14 10.90 -0.26
CA ARG A 174 11.23 11.34 -1.66
C ARG A 174 9.86 11.46 -2.32
N TYR A 175 8.99 10.47 -2.12
CA TYR A 175 7.69 10.41 -2.79
C TYR A 175 6.76 11.53 -2.34
N PHE A 176 6.73 11.85 -1.05
CA PHE A 176 5.92 12.95 -0.54
C PHE A 176 6.62 14.31 -0.60
N GLY A 177 7.94 14.35 -0.81
CA GLY A 177 8.73 15.57 -0.84
C GLY A 177 8.87 16.22 0.54
N PHE A 178 9.06 15.38 1.58
CA PHE A 178 9.29 15.87 2.93
C PHE A 178 10.70 16.45 3.07
N ASP A 179 10.81 17.59 3.76
CA ASP A 179 12.07 18.24 4.11
C ASP A 179 12.51 17.76 5.50
N LEU A 180 13.27 16.65 5.53
CA LEU A 180 13.66 15.90 6.73
C LEU A 180 15.13 15.52 6.71
#